data_AF-A0A534K9W5-F1
#
_entry.id   AF-A0A534K9W5-F1
#
_cell.length_a   1.000
_cell.length_b   1.000
_cell.length_c   1.000
_cell.angle_alpha   90.00
_cell.angle_beta   90.00
_cell.angle_gamma   90.00
#
_symmetry.space_group_name_H-M   'P 1'
#
loop_
_entity.id
_entity.type
_entity.pdbx_description
1 polymer ?
#
loop_
_entity_poly.entity_id
_entity_poly.type
_entity_poly.pdbx_seq_one_letter_code
_entity_poly.pdbx_strand_id
1 'polypeptide(L)' 'MEPGFLLIPGPVPLPPRVLEEFSKPARPHYGDAWVKAHTETREMLRYLWSAPDAHVFPIAGPGHAAL' A
#
# COMPACT_ATOMS: atom_id res chain seq x y z
N MET A 1 20.41 13.06 2.93
CA MET A 1 21.28 11.87 2.81
C MET A 1 20.52 10.90 1.94
N GLU A 2 21.05 10.55 0.77
CA GLU A 2 20.38 9.54 -0.07
C GLU A 2 20.24 8.26 0.75
N PRO A 3 19.04 7.64 0.81
CA PRO A 3 18.91 6.35 1.46
C PRO A 3 19.85 5.38 0.76
N GLY A 4 20.88 4.91 1.46
CA GLY A 4 21.87 4.00 0.90
C GLY A 4 21.22 2.73 0.37
N PHE A 5 21.91 2.01 -0.51
CA PHE A 5 21.43 0.73 -1.00
C PHE A 5 21.42 -0.28 0.17
N LEU A 6 20.23 -0.64 0.65
CA LEU A 6 20.06 -1.53 1.79
C LEU A 6 19.99 -3.00 1.33
N LEU A 7 20.99 -3.77 1.73
CA LEU A 7 21.07 -5.23 1.52
C LEU A 7 20.60 -5.99 2.76
N ILE A 8 19.40 -5.67 3.25
CA ILE A 8 18.79 -6.31 4.42
C ILE A 8 17.39 -6.83 4.08
N PRO A 9 16.81 -7.76 4.87
CA PRO A 9 15.46 -8.29 4.62
C PRO A 9 14.32 -7.27 4.78
N GLY A 10 14.60 -6.07 5.32
CA GLY A 10 13.66 -4.99 5.50
C GLY A 10 13.92 -4.18 6.78
N PRO A 11 13.48 -2.91 6.86
CA PRO A 11 12.89 -2.12 5.76
C PRO A 11 13.93 -1.77 4.68
N VAL A 12 13.49 -1.59 3.44
CA VAL A 12 14.32 -1.18 2.30
C VAL A 12 13.82 0.15 1.72
N PRO A 13 14.63 0.88 0.93
CA PRO A 13 14.19 2.14 0.34
C PRO A 13 12.95 1.95 -0.55
N LEU A 14 12.00 2.89 -0.46
CA LEU A 14 10.81 2.87 -1.31
C LEU A 14 11.17 3.29 -2.74
N PRO A 15 10.51 2.72 -3.78
CA PRO A 15 10.65 3.20 -5.15
C PRO A 15 10.28 4.69 -5.27
N PRO A 16 10.96 5.49 -6.10
CA PRO A 16 10.71 6.94 -6.21
C PRO A 16 9.24 7.32 -6.46
N ARG A 17 8.53 6.56 -7.30
CA ARG A 17 7.10 6.78 -7.56
C ARG A 17 6.21 6.66 -6.31
N VAL A 18 6.59 5.81 -5.35
CA VAL A 18 5.83 5.63 -4.10
C VAL A 18 6.09 6.81 -3.17
N LEU A 19 7.34 7.30 -3.12
CA LEU A 19 7.71 8.51 -2.38
C LEU A 19 6.97 9.74 -2.90
N GLU A 20 6.85 9.87 -4.24
CA GLU A 20 6.09 10.94 -4.87
C GLU A 20 4.62 10.93 -4.43
N GLU A 21 3.94 9.78 -4.45
CA GLU A 21 2.56 9.67 -3.95
C GLU A 21 2.44 9.99 -2.46
N PHE A 22 3.39 9.55 -1.64
CA PHE A 22 3.41 9.82 -0.20
C PHE A 22 3.65 11.31 0.13
N SER A 23 4.21 12.09 -0.80
CA SER A 23 4.41 13.53 -0.63
C SER A 23 3.14 14.36 -0.83
N LYS A 24 2.08 13.76 -1.40
CA LYS A 24 0.82 14.46 -1.69
C LYS A 24 0.02 14.71 -0.39
N PRO A 25 -0.79 15.79 -0.33
CA PRO A 25 -1.67 16.03 0.80
C PRO A 25 -2.59 14.84 1.08
N ALA A 26 -2.84 14.58 2.36
CA ALA A 26 -3.79 13.56 2.78
C ALA A 26 -5.18 13.85 2.19
N ARG A 27 -5.83 12.81 1.68
CA ARG A 27 -7.20 12.88 1.19
C ARG A 27 -8.17 12.36 2.26
N PRO A 28 -9.42 12.83 2.26
CA PRO A 28 -10.42 12.29 3.16
C PRO A 28 -10.65 10.79 2.94
N HIS A 29 -10.85 10.04 4.02
CA HIS A 29 -11.18 8.60 3.98
C HIS A 29 -12.67 8.33 3.67
N TYR A 30 -13.28 9.17 2.84
CA TYR A 30 -14.68 9.12 2.44
C TYR A 30 -14.89 9.81 1.08
N GLY A 31 -16.08 9.62 0.51
CA GLY A 31 -16.44 10.16 -0.81
C GLY A 31 -15.90 9.34 -1.97
N ASP A 32 -16.36 9.68 -3.18
CA ASP A 32 -16.19 8.86 -4.38
C ASP A 32 -14.72 8.59 -4.73
N ALA A 33 -13.86 9.60 -4.56
CA ALA A 33 -12.43 9.46 -4.84
C ALA A 33 -11.75 8.43 -3.93
N TRP A 34 -12.14 8.39 -2.65
CA TRP A 34 -11.64 7.39 -1.70
C TRP A 34 -12.19 6.00 -2.00
N VAL A 35 -13.50 5.89 -2.25
CA VAL A 35 -14.15 4.61 -2.59
C VAL A 35 -13.51 3.99 -3.83
N LYS A 36 -13.25 4.80 -4.86
CA LYS A 36 -12.55 4.35 -6.07
C LYS A 36 -11.15 3.82 -5.75
N ALA A 37 -10.32 4.62 -5.08
CA ALA A 37 -8.94 4.23 -4.74
C ALA A 37 -8.88 2.97 -3.87
N HIS A 38 -9.78 2.86 -2.88
CA HIS A 38 -9.86 1.69 -2.01
C HIS A 38 -10.30 0.43 -2.78
N THR A 39 -11.27 0.57 -3.68
CA THR A 39 -11.74 -0.54 -4.54
C THR A 39 -10.64 -1.03 -5.47
N GLU A 40 -9.96 -0.12 -6.17
CA GLU A 40 -8.81 -0.44 -7.04
C GLU A 40 -7.69 -1.12 -6.24
N THR A 41 -7.41 -0.65 -5.03
CA THR A 41 -6.42 -1.29 -4.14
C THR A 41 -6.81 -2.73 -3.79
N ARG A 42 -8.09 -2.99 -3.48
CA ARG A 42 -8.56 -4.35 -3.17
C ARG A 42 -8.50 -5.29 -4.39
N GLU A 43 -8.80 -4.81 -5.59
CA GLU A 43 -8.61 -5.59 -6.82
C GLU A 43 -7.15 -5.96 -7.05
N MET A 44 -6.23 -5.01 -6.87
CA MET A 44 -4.79 -5.30 -6.98
C MET A 44 -4.32 -6.30 -5.93
N LEU A 45 -4.85 -6.24 -4.71
CA LEU A 45 -4.52 -7.21 -3.67
C LEU A 45 -5.06 -8.61 -4.00
N ARG A 46 -6.30 -8.75 -4.50
CA ARG A 46 -6.82 -10.04 -4.97
C ARG A 46 -5.93 -10.65 -6.06
N TYR A 47 -5.51 -9.83 -7.02
CA TYR A 47 -4.58 -10.25 -8.06
C TYR A 47 -3.24 -10.71 -7.46
N LEU A 48 -2.63 -9.91 -6.57
CA LEU A 48 -1.36 -10.23 -5.92
C LEU A 48 -1.40 -11.57 -5.18
N TRP A 49 -2.52 -11.85 -4.50
CA TRP A 49 -2.72 -13.08 -3.73
C TRP A 49 -3.25 -14.25 -4.56
N SER A 50 -3.48 -14.08 -5.87
CA SER A 50 -4.14 -15.08 -6.73
C SER A 50 -5.46 -15.60 -6.14
N ALA A 51 -6.23 -14.70 -5.52
CA ALA A 51 -7.42 -15.03 -4.73
C ALA A 51 -8.63 -14.19 -5.21
N PRO A 52 -9.19 -14.49 -6.39
CA PRO A 52 -10.20 -13.64 -7.05
C PRO A 52 -11.50 -13.49 -6.26
N ASP A 53 -11.89 -14.53 -5.53
CA ASP A 53 -13.16 -14.54 -4.77
C ASP A 53 -12.98 -14.25 -3.27
N ALA A 54 -11.74 -13.95 -2.84
CA ALA A 54 -11.44 -13.74 -1.43
C ALA A 54 -11.75 -12.31 -0.95
N HIS A 55 -12.07 -12.20 0.33
CA HIS A 55 -12.16 -10.94 1.03
C HIS A 55 -10.77 -10.42 1.40
N VAL A 56 -10.13 -9.71 0.46
CA VAL A 56 -8.81 -9.13 0.66
C VAL A 56 -8.90 -7.61 0.88
N PHE A 57 -8.22 -7.12 1.92
CA PHE A 57 -8.11 -5.71 2.26
C PHE A 57 -6.88 -5.47 3.15
N PRO A 58 -6.29 -4.26 3.14
CA PRO A 58 -5.14 -3.94 3.98
C PRO A 58 -5.56 -3.64 5.43
N ILE A 59 -4.72 -4.02 6.39
CA ILE A 59 -4.78 -3.57 7.78
C ILE A 59 -3.74 -2.48 7.99
N ALA A 60 -4.14 -1.35 8.55
CA ALA A 60 -3.23 -0.24 8.84
C ALA A 60 -2.34 -0.59 10.03
N GLY A 61 -1.09 -0.97 9.76
CA GLY A 61 -0.12 -1.31 10.78
C GLY A 61 1.15 -1.97 10.21
N PRO A 62 2.13 -2.29 11.08
CA PRO A 62 3.26 -3.13 10.69
C PRO A 62 2.79 -4.55 10.32
N GLY A 63 3.65 -5.33 9.66
CA GLY A 63 3.28 -6.65 9.14
C GLY A 63 2.74 -7.65 10.18
N HIS A 64 3.04 -7.46 11.47
CA HIS A 64 2.53 -8.31 12.55
C HIS A 64 1.14 -7.90 13.09
N ALA A 65 0.55 -6.80 12.62
CA ALA A 65 -0.72 -6.28 13.13
C ALA A 65 -1.94 -7.12 12.72
N ALA A 66 -1.78 -8.05 11.78
CA ALA A 66 -2.85 -8.86 11.20
C ALA A 66 -2.51 -10.36 11.17
N LEU A 67 -1.55 -10.79 12.00
CA LEU A 67 -1.17 -12.19 12.17
C LEU A 67 -2.10 -12.93 13.13
#